data_AF-A0A2V8R215-F1
#
_entry.id   AF-A0A2V8R215-F1
#
_cell.length_a   1.000
_cell.length_b   1.000
_cell.length_c   1.000
_cell.angle_alpha   90.00
_cell.angle_beta   90.00
_cell.angle_gamma   90.00
#
_symmetry.space_group_name_H-M   'P 1'
#
loop_
_entity.id
_entity.type
_entity.pdbx_description
1 polymer ?
#
loop_
_entity_poly.entity_id
_entity_poly.type
_entity_poly.pdbx_seq_one_letter_code
_entity_poly.pdbx_strand_id
1 'polypeptide(L)'
;MSSREVLERLTANSKEWYQASNKALAEAVRKVNAELGGGRERVTFARIECSPDYSFAARRTRLWGLNRSPFRMALVILSLGRILLPSNDEVRRQRAASCDEVYKRQPNETSEQKRERQNGHMLCRYAALGHPNRDGALLYADAITNLLKPALGIIGSSSR
;
A
#
# COMPACT_ATOMS: atom_id res chain seq x y z
N MET A 1 -6.98 28.47 -0.13
CA MET A 1 -7.35 27.18 -0.75
C MET A 1 -8.09 26.37 0.30
N SER A 2 -9.32 25.93 0.01
CA SER A 2 -10.14 25.15 0.95
C SER A 2 -9.67 23.69 1.02
N SER A 3 -10.00 22.97 2.10
CA SER A 3 -9.69 21.54 2.21
C SER A 3 -10.32 20.70 1.09
N ARG A 4 -11.46 21.15 0.56
CA ARG A 4 -12.12 20.52 -0.58
C ARG A 4 -11.31 20.68 -1.87
N GLU A 5 -10.86 21.90 -2.16
CA GLU A 5 -10.00 22.19 -3.33
C GLU A 5 -8.68 21.41 -3.27
N VAL A 6 -8.08 21.29 -2.07
CA VAL A 6 -6.88 20.46 -1.85
C VAL A 6 -7.16 19.01 -2.23
N LEU A 7 -8.26 18.44 -1.73
CA LEU A 7 -8.62 17.04 -1.98
C LEU A 7 -8.91 16.77 -3.46
N GLU A 8 -9.62 17.67 -4.13
CA GLU A 8 -9.93 17.58 -5.57
C GLU A 8 -8.64 17.60 -6.40
N ARG A 9 -7.70 18.51 -6.10
CA ARG A 9 -6.38 18.56 -6.76
C ARG A 9 -5.55 17.31 -6.51
N LEU A 10 -5.48 16.83 -5.26
CA LEU A 10 -4.75 15.59 -4.93
C LEU A 10 -5.33 14.39 -5.68
N THR A 11 -6.66 14.31 -5.80
CA THR A 11 -7.35 13.25 -6.55
C THR A 11 -6.98 13.30 -8.03
N ALA A 12 -7.01 14.50 -8.63
CA ALA A 12 -6.63 14.69 -10.04
C ALA A 12 -5.17 14.29 -10.29
N ASN A 13 -4.24 14.78 -9.47
CA ASN A 13 -2.82 14.47 -9.60
C ASN A 13 -2.54 12.97 -9.42
N SER A 14 -3.22 12.32 -8.47
CA SER A 14 -3.08 10.88 -8.24
C SER A 14 -3.56 10.07 -9.45
N LYS A 15 -4.68 10.50 -10.07
CA LYS A 15 -5.20 9.87 -11.30
C LYS A 15 -4.23 10.04 -12.48
N GLU A 16 -3.70 11.24 -12.67
CA GLU A 16 -2.73 11.52 -13.73
C GLU A 16 -1.46 10.69 -13.56
N TRP A 17 -0.91 10.65 -12.34
CA TRP A 17 0.24 9.82 -12.02
C TRP A 17 -0.03 8.32 -12.27
N TYR A 18 -1.20 7.81 -11.87
CA TYR A 18 -1.59 6.42 -12.13
C TYR A 18 -1.62 6.12 -13.63
N GLN A 19 -2.22 7.00 -14.44
CA GLN A 19 -2.30 6.80 -15.88
C GLN A 19 -0.93 6.87 -16.55
N ALA A 20 -0.13 7.88 -16.21
CA ALA A 20 1.20 8.10 -16.78
C ALA A 20 2.18 6.97 -16.42
N SER A 21 2.21 6.54 -15.15
CA SER A 21 3.09 5.45 -14.69
C SER A 21 2.77 4.13 -15.35
N ASN A 22 1.48 3.75 -15.45
CA ASN A 22 1.07 2.52 -16.13
C ASN A 22 1.46 2.53 -17.62
N LYS A 23 1.28 3.67 -18.31
CA LYS A 23 1.69 3.83 -19.71
C LYS A 23 3.21 3.65 -19.86
N ALA A 24 3.99 4.35 -19.04
CA ALA A 24 5.44 4.32 -19.09
C ALA A 24 6.01 2.93 -18.78
N LEU A 25 5.45 2.23 -17.78
CA LEU A 25 5.88 0.85 -17.44
C LEU A 25 5.53 -0.15 -18.54
N ALA A 26 4.34 -0.03 -19.14
CA ALA A 26 3.96 -0.86 -20.29
C ALA A 26 4.86 -0.60 -21.51
N GLU A 27 5.24 0.65 -21.76
CA GLU A 27 6.20 1.04 -22.80
C GLU A 27 7.58 0.44 -22.54
N ALA A 28 8.07 0.52 -21.30
CA ALA A 28 9.34 -0.09 -20.90
C ALA A 28 9.35 -1.60 -21.16
N VAL A 29 8.27 -2.31 -20.80
CA VAL A 29 8.15 -3.75 -21.09
C VAL A 29 8.19 -4.05 -22.59
N ARG A 30 7.50 -3.25 -23.42
CA ARG A 30 7.56 -3.42 -24.88
C ARG A 30 8.97 -3.22 -25.43
N LYS A 31 9.68 -2.19 -24.96
CA LYS A 31 11.06 -1.93 -25.35
C LYS A 31 11.97 -3.10 -25.01
N VAL A 32 11.90 -3.61 -23.78
CA VAL A 32 12.69 -4.77 -23.33
C VAL A 32 12.39 -6.02 -24.18
N ASN A 33 11.11 -6.32 -24.44
CA ASN A 33 10.76 -7.47 -25.29
C ASN A 33 11.28 -7.32 -26.73
N ALA A 34 11.30 -6.10 -27.28
CA ALA A 34 11.85 -5.85 -28.62
C ALA A 34 13.38 -6.06 -28.66
N GLU A 35 14.10 -5.58 -27.64
CA GLU A 35 15.56 -5.75 -27.53
C GLU A 35 15.96 -7.21 -27.34
N LEU A 36 15.16 -8.00 -26.63
CA LEU A 36 15.44 -9.40 -26.35
C LEU A 36 15.38 -10.31 -27.60
N GLY A 37 14.72 -9.88 -28.68
CA GLY A 37 14.59 -10.65 -29.93
C GLY A 37 13.90 -12.02 -29.76
N GLY A 38 13.65 -12.71 -30.89
CA GLY A 38 13.20 -14.10 -30.88
C GLY A 38 11.68 -14.35 -30.87
N GLY A 39 10.86 -13.34 -31.18
CA GLY A 39 9.42 -13.50 -31.47
C GLY A 39 8.52 -13.89 -30.29
N ARG A 40 9.08 -14.16 -29.11
CA ARG A 40 8.34 -14.52 -27.89
C ARG A 40 8.48 -13.44 -26.82
N GLU A 41 7.36 -12.92 -26.35
CA GLU A 41 7.32 -12.02 -25.20
C GLU A 41 7.80 -12.74 -23.93
N ARG A 42 8.75 -12.14 -23.20
CA ARG A 42 9.32 -12.70 -21.96
C ARG A 42 8.91 -11.95 -20.71
N VAL A 43 8.58 -10.67 -20.87
CA VAL A 43 8.17 -9.78 -19.78
C VAL A 43 6.76 -9.28 -20.07
N THR A 44 5.91 -9.25 -19.05
CA THR A 44 4.54 -8.73 -19.17
C THR A 44 4.31 -7.69 -18.08
N PHE A 45 3.69 -6.57 -18.44
CA PHE A 45 3.28 -5.57 -17.47
C PHE A 45 1.92 -5.93 -16.86
N ALA A 46 1.88 -6.10 -15.54
CA ALA A 46 0.64 -6.35 -14.80
C ALA A 46 0.03 -5.03 -14.31
N ARG A 47 -0.97 -4.54 -15.04
CA ARG A 47 -1.74 -3.37 -14.63
C ARG A 47 -2.73 -3.76 -13.53
N ILE A 48 -2.64 -3.08 -12.39
CA ILE A 48 -3.58 -3.26 -11.28
C ILE A 48 -4.67 -2.22 -11.40
N GLU A 49 -5.92 -2.65 -11.55
CA GLU A 49 -7.08 -1.74 -11.57
C GLU A 49 -7.36 -1.21 -10.17
N CYS A 50 -6.77 -0.06 -9.85
CA CYS A 50 -7.03 0.66 -8.61
C CYS A 50 -8.04 1.78 -8.86
N SER A 51 -9.32 1.51 -8.59
CA SER A 51 -10.35 2.55 -8.67
C SER A 51 -10.16 3.60 -7.55
N PRO A 52 -10.65 4.84 -7.74
CA PRO A 52 -10.60 5.86 -6.69
C PRO A 52 -11.23 5.39 -5.36
N ASP A 53 -12.26 4.53 -5.44
CA ASP A 53 -12.91 3.97 -4.25
C ASP A 53 -12.03 3.02 -3.45
N TYR A 54 -11.00 2.45 -4.07
CA TYR A 54 -10.04 1.52 -3.47
C TYR A 54 -8.78 2.21 -2.98
N SER A 55 -8.61 3.50 -3.31
CA SER A 55 -7.45 4.30 -2.94
C SER A 55 -7.35 4.54 -1.43
N PHE A 56 -6.18 5.01 -0.99
CA PHE A 56 -5.92 5.29 0.41
C PHE A 56 -6.95 6.28 0.99
N ALA A 57 -7.46 5.96 2.19
CA ALA A 57 -8.47 6.77 2.89
C ALA A 57 -9.85 6.91 2.22
N ALA A 58 -10.10 6.21 1.10
CA ALA A 58 -11.45 6.04 0.56
C ALA A 58 -12.29 5.14 1.47
N ARG A 59 -13.63 5.26 1.39
CA ARG A 59 -14.55 4.44 2.20
C ARG A 59 -14.39 2.93 1.97
N ARG A 60 -14.08 2.53 0.73
CA ARG A 60 -13.89 1.14 0.31
C ARG A 60 -12.43 0.82 0.04
N THR A 61 -11.52 1.47 0.77
CA THR A 61 -10.09 1.33 0.55
C THR A 61 -9.66 -0.14 0.60
N ARG A 62 -8.81 -0.52 -0.36
CA ARG A 62 -8.16 -1.84 -0.41
C ARG A 62 -6.75 -1.79 0.17
N LEU A 63 -6.43 -0.70 0.84
CA LEU A 63 -5.18 -0.49 1.52
C LEU A 63 -5.43 -0.50 3.03
N TRP A 64 -4.46 -0.98 3.80
CA TRP A 64 -4.48 -0.81 5.24
C TRP A 64 -4.43 0.69 5.56
N GLY A 65 -5.44 1.13 6.28
CA GLY A 65 -5.67 2.53 6.60
C GLY A 65 -6.00 2.73 8.06
N LEU A 66 -6.01 3.98 8.47
CA LEU A 66 -6.52 4.40 9.76
C LEU A 66 -7.99 4.81 9.59
N ASN A 67 -8.83 4.45 10.56
CA ASN A 67 -10.19 4.96 10.62
C ASN A 67 -10.14 6.44 11.03
N ARG A 68 -10.24 7.32 10.01
CA ARG A 68 -10.09 8.78 10.14
C ARG A 68 -11.33 9.41 10.78
N SER A 69 -11.40 9.36 12.11
CA SER A 69 -12.23 10.29 12.88
C SER A 69 -11.36 11.47 13.34
N PRO A 70 -11.77 12.74 13.12
CA PRO A 70 -11.01 13.92 13.53
C PRO A 70 -10.63 13.89 15.02
N PHE A 71 -11.58 13.49 15.87
CA PHE A 71 -11.37 13.31 17.31
C PHE A 71 -10.29 12.26 17.61
N ARG A 72 -10.29 11.14 16.87
CA ARG A 72 -9.34 10.05 17.11
C ARG A 72 -7.93 10.40 16.59
N MET A 73 -7.81 11.17 15.50
CA MET A 73 -6.52 11.68 15.02
C MET A 73 -5.86 12.60 16.06
N ALA A 74 -6.63 13.46 16.71
CA ALA A 74 -6.12 14.29 17.81
C ALA A 74 -5.57 13.43 18.97
N LEU A 75 -6.28 12.35 19.33
CA LEU A 75 -5.85 11.38 20.35
C LEU A 75 -4.52 10.67 20.02
N VAL A 76 -4.26 10.37 18.75
CA VAL A 76 -2.97 9.77 18.34
C VAL A 76 -1.81 10.73 18.55
N ILE A 77 -1.99 11.99 18.14
CA ILE A 77 -0.97 13.03 18.26
C ILE A 77 -0.69 13.29 19.75
N LEU A 78 -1.75 13.46 20.54
CA LEU A 78 -1.64 13.72 21.98
C LEU A 78 -1.05 12.53 22.76
N SER A 79 -1.25 11.30 22.28
CA SER A 79 -0.73 10.09 22.93
C SER A 79 0.65 9.65 22.44
N LEU A 80 1.31 10.44 21.57
CA LEU A 80 2.60 10.07 20.94
C LEU A 80 2.55 8.67 20.30
N GLY A 81 1.43 8.33 19.64
CA GLY A 81 1.26 7.03 18.98
C GLY A 81 1.07 5.84 19.93
N ARG A 82 0.84 6.07 21.23
CA ARG A 82 0.45 5.00 22.17
C ARG A 82 -0.94 4.46 21.88
N ILE A 83 -1.85 5.32 21.41
CA ILE A 83 -3.21 4.93 21.03
C ILE A 83 -3.23 4.62 19.54
N LEU A 84 -3.62 3.40 19.20
CA LEU A 84 -3.77 2.95 17.81
C LEU A 84 -5.19 3.29 17.32
N LEU A 85 -5.30 3.99 16.18
CA LEU A 85 -6.60 4.15 15.53
C LEU A 85 -7.15 2.79 15.12
N PRO A 86 -8.47 2.58 15.10
CA PRO A 86 -9.02 1.40 14.45
C PRO A 86 -8.53 1.34 13.00
N SER A 87 -8.29 0.14 12.50
CA SER A 87 -7.80 -0.10 11.15
C SER A 87 -8.45 -1.35 10.62
N ASN A 88 -8.60 -1.40 9.30
CA ASN A 88 -8.96 -2.59 8.53
C ASN A 88 -7.76 -3.54 8.37
N ASP A 89 -6.82 -3.50 9.31
CA ASP A 89 -5.60 -4.29 9.31
C ASP A 89 -5.72 -5.45 10.31
N GLU A 90 -6.17 -6.58 9.78
CA GLU A 90 -6.30 -7.86 10.48
C GLU A 90 -5.01 -8.30 11.21
N VAL A 91 -3.82 -7.96 10.69
CA VAL A 91 -2.53 -8.36 11.28
C VAL A 91 -1.89 -7.25 12.11
N ARG A 92 -2.59 -6.13 12.34
CA ARG A 92 -2.05 -4.97 13.05
C ARG A 92 -1.53 -5.31 14.44
N ARG A 93 -2.27 -6.16 15.16
CA ARG A 93 -1.88 -6.56 16.53
C ARG A 93 -0.54 -7.29 16.52
N GLN A 94 -0.34 -8.22 15.59
CA GLN A 94 0.91 -8.95 15.43
C GLN A 94 2.07 -8.01 15.06
N ARG A 95 1.83 -7.06 14.14
CA ARG A 95 2.84 -6.04 13.80
C ARG A 95 3.19 -5.12 14.96
N ALA A 96 2.18 -4.65 15.69
CA ALA A 96 2.40 -3.80 16.85
C ALA A 96 3.26 -4.53 17.91
N ALA A 97 2.98 -5.80 18.17
CA ALA A 97 3.80 -6.63 19.05
C ALA A 97 5.25 -6.78 18.53
N SER A 98 5.43 -7.00 17.23
CA SER A 98 6.76 -7.03 16.61
C SER A 98 7.51 -5.71 16.77
N CYS A 99 6.84 -4.57 16.59
CA CYS A 99 7.44 -3.26 16.80
C CYS A 99 7.82 -3.04 18.27
N ASP A 100 6.97 -3.47 19.20
CA ASP A 100 7.23 -3.35 20.63
C ASP A 100 8.46 -4.18 21.06
N GLU A 101 8.65 -5.37 20.47
CA GLU A 101 9.82 -6.22 20.72
C GLU A 101 11.10 -5.61 20.11
N VAL A 102 11.06 -5.17 18.85
CA VAL A 102 12.22 -4.59 18.15
C VAL A 102 12.70 -3.30 18.83
N TYR A 103 11.77 -2.45 19.25
CA TYR A 103 12.07 -1.16 19.89
C TYR A 103 11.86 -1.18 21.40
N LYS A 104 12.04 -2.35 22.02
CA LYS A 104 11.97 -2.50 23.48
C LYS A 104 12.98 -1.59 24.17
N ARG A 105 12.59 -1.09 25.34
CA ARG A 105 13.42 -0.17 26.11
C ARG A 105 14.69 -0.87 26.57
N GLN A 106 15.83 -0.24 26.34
CA GLN A 106 17.12 -0.73 26.82
C GLN A 106 17.45 -0.10 28.18
N PRO A 107 18.05 -0.86 29.12
CA PRO A 107 18.58 -0.27 30.34
C PRO A 107 19.73 0.69 29.99
N ASN A 108 19.80 1.82 30.68
CA ASN A 108 20.84 2.85 30.52
C ASN A 108 20.87 3.55 29.14
N GLU A 109 19.72 3.67 28.45
CA GLU A 109 19.62 4.48 27.22
C GLU A 109 19.97 5.95 27.48
N THR A 110 20.81 6.55 26.62
CA THR A 110 21.01 8.01 26.60
C THR A 110 19.75 8.71 26.11
N SER A 111 19.64 10.02 26.36
CA SER A 111 18.51 10.83 25.86
C SER A 111 18.36 10.77 24.34
N GLU A 112 19.46 10.69 23.61
CA GLU A 112 19.48 10.59 22.15
C GLU A 112 18.99 9.21 21.67
N GLN A 113 19.54 8.13 22.23
CA GLN A 113 19.13 6.75 21.94
C GLN A 113 17.64 6.53 22.24
N LYS A 114 17.16 7.10 23.34
CA LYS A 114 15.73 7.07 23.68
C LYS A 114 14.87 7.74 22.61
N ARG A 115 15.29 8.89 22.09
CA ARG A 115 14.57 9.63 21.04
C ARG A 115 14.56 8.85 19.73
N GLU A 116 15.70 8.31 19.32
CA GLU A 116 15.81 7.48 18.11
C GLU A 116 14.93 6.24 18.20
N ARG A 117 14.97 5.53 19.33
CA ARG A 117 14.12 4.36 19.58
C ARG A 117 12.63 4.71 19.50
N GLN A 118 12.20 5.81 20.11
CA GLN A 118 10.81 6.27 20.06
C GLN A 118 10.38 6.64 18.63
N ASN A 119 11.24 7.30 17.88
CA ASN A 119 10.99 7.64 16.48
C ASN A 119 10.87 6.39 15.61
N GLY A 120 11.82 5.45 15.74
CA GLY A 120 11.78 4.17 15.02
C GLY A 120 10.55 3.33 15.37
N HIS A 121 10.19 3.28 16.66
CA HIS A 121 8.98 2.61 17.13
C HIS A 121 7.70 3.20 16.50
N MET A 122 7.62 4.53 16.45
CA MET A 122 6.53 5.25 15.81
C MET A 122 6.46 4.92 14.31
N LEU A 123 7.59 5.01 13.60
CA LEU A 123 7.66 4.67 12.17
C LEU A 123 7.26 3.22 11.91
N CYS A 124 7.73 2.27 12.72
CA CYS A 124 7.38 0.85 12.62
C CYS A 124 5.86 0.63 12.71
N ARG A 125 5.20 1.29 13.68
CA ARG A 125 3.74 1.18 13.86
C ARG A 125 2.93 1.72 12.67
N TYR A 126 3.52 2.58 11.85
CA TYR A 126 2.86 3.20 10.70
C TYR A 126 3.37 2.73 9.33
N ALA A 127 4.44 1.94 9.29
CA ALA A 127 5.03 1.44 8.04
C ALA A 127 4.03 0.66 7.17
N ALA A 128 3.04 0.02 7.78
CA ALA A 128 1.99 -0.73 7.10
C ALA A 128 0.96 0.13 6.37
N LEU A 129 0.86 1.43 6.68
CA LEU A 129 -0.17 2.29 6.11
C LEU A 129 0.03 2.47 4.61
N GLY A 130 -1.06 2.30 3.85
CA GLY A 130 -1.04 2.40 2.40
C GLY A 130 -0.58 1.12 1.69
N HIS A 131 -0.17 0.07 2.41
CA HIS A 131 0.03 -1.25 1.80
C HIS A 131 -1.32 -1.94 1.52
N PRO A 132 -1.39 -2.85 0.53
CA PRO A 132 -2.60 -3.62 0.27
C PRO A 132 -3.07 -4.39 1.50
N ASN A 133 -4.36 -4.33 1.80
CA ASN A 133 -4.99 -5.26 2.74
C ASN A 133 -5.26 -6.61 2.07
N ARG A 134 -5.89 -7.57 2.75
CA ARG A 134 -6.19 -8.88 2.15
C ARG A 134 -6.89 -8.77 0.78
N ASP A 135 -7.93 -7.96 0.68
CA ASP A 135 -8.67 -7.80 -0.58
C ASP A 135 -7.84 -7.08 -1.64
N GLY A 136 -7.03 -6.10 -1.24
CA GLY A 136 -6.05 -5.45 -2.12
C GLY A 136 -5.03 -6.44 -2.65
N ALA A 137 -4.47 -7.30 -1.78
CA ALA A 137 -3.53 -8.33 -2.18
C ALA A 137 -4.14 -9.31 -3.19
N LEU A 138 -5.42 -9.67 -3.01
CA LEU A 138 -6.16 -10.48 -3.99
C LEU A 138 -6.28 -9.77 -5.34
N LEU A 139 -6.60 -8.46 -5.37
CA LEU A 139 -6.64 -7.69 -6.62
C LEU A 139 -5.29 -7.71 -7.36
N TYR A 140 -4.19 -7.60 -6.62
CA TYR A 140 -2.84 -7.70 -7.20
C TYR A 140 -2.55 -9.11 -7.74
N ALA A 141 -2.87 -10.14 -6.96
CA ALA A 141 -2.68 -11.52 -7.36
C ALA A 141 -3.50 -11.85 -8.62
N ASP A 142 -4.78 -11.49 -8.65
CA ASP A 142 -5.68 -11.74 -9.78
C ASP A 142 -5.18 -11.06 -11.07
N ALA A 143 -4.71 -9.81 -10.98
CA ALA A 143 -4.16 -9.12 -12.13
C ALA A 143 -2.95 -9.84 -12.73
N ILE A 144 -2.06 -10.36 -11.88
CA ILE A 144 -0.89 -11.14 -12.31
C ILE A 144 -1.33 -12.49 -12.88
N THR A 145 -2.14 -13.25 -12.13
CA THR A 145 -2.54 -14.60 -12.52
C THR A 145 -3.36 -14.59 -13.82
N ASN A 146 -4.26 -13.62 -14.02
CA ASN A 146 -5.04 -13.53 -15.24
C ASN A 146 -4.17 -13.27 -16.49
N LEU A 147 -3.07 -12.54 -16.35
CA LEU A 147 -2.11 -12.33 -17.44
C LEU A 147 -1.28 -13.58 -17.73
N LEU A 148 -0.97 -14.38 -16.72
CA LEU A 148 -0.15 -15.58 -16.88
C LEU A 148 -0.96 -16.80 -17.35
N LYS A 149 -2.27 -16.86 -17.11
CA LYS A 149 -3.14 -18.00 -17.51
C LYS A 149 -2.94 -18.45 -18.96
N PRO A 150 -2.95 -17.55 -19.98
CA PRO A 150 -2.73 -17.95 -21.37
C PRO A 150 -1.33 -18.53 -21.60
N ALA A 151 -0.30 -17.91 -20.99
CA ALA A 151 1.09 -18.35 -21.14
C ALA A 151 1.37 -19.70 -20.46
N LEU A 152 0.60 -20.04 -19.43
CA LEU A 152 0.70 -21.30 -18.68
C LEU A 152 -0.20 -22.41 -19.24
N GLY A 153 -1.01 -22.14 -20.27
CA GLY A 153 -1.97 -23.11 -20.80
C GLY A 153 -3.09 -23.48 -19.81
N ILE A 154 -3.32 -22.65 -18.78
CA ILE A 154 -4.38 -22.88 -17.79
C ILE A 154 -5.68 -22.33 -18.39
N ILE A 155 -6.39 -23.20 -19.11
CA ILE A 155 -7.76 -22.94 -19.55
C ILE A 155 -8.61 -22.82 -18.28
N GLY A 156 -9.15 -21.62 -18.03
CA GLY A 156 -10.07 -21.43 -16.92
C GLY A 156 -11.26 -22.36 -17.07
N SER A 157 -11.42 -23.30 -16.13
CA SER A 157 -12.71 -23.97 -15.95
C SER A 157 -13.69 -22.89 -15.50
N SER A 158 -14.48 -22.39 -16.44
CA SER A 158 -15.59 -21.50 -16.16
C SER A 158 -16.63 -22.33 -15.41
N SER A 159 -16.71 -22.18 -14.09
CA SER A 159 -17.83 -22.69 -13.33
C SER A 159 -19.08 -21.89 -13.69
N ARG A 160 -20.09 -22.65 -14.11
CA ARG A 160 -21.49 -22.31 -14.44
C ARG A 160 -22.07 -21.06 -13.77
#